data_AF-A0A504YAI3-F1
#
_entry.id   AF-A0A504YAI3-F1
#
_cell.length_a   1.000
_cell.length_b   1.000
_cell.length_c   1.000
_cell.angle_alpha   90.00
_cell.angle_beta   90.00
_cell.angle_gamma   90.00
#
_symmetry.space_group_name_H-M   'P 1'
#
loop_
_entity.id
_entity.type
_entity.pdbx_description
1 polymer ?
#
loop_
_entity_poly.entity_id
_entity_poly.type
_entity_poly.pdbx_seq_one_letter_code
_entity_poly.pdbx_strand_id
1 'polypeptide(L)'
;MLQSGRHFASSSSFLRTILNSVLPRFQSTVQSAQFDLTEYKLFKLDSPPSNRTECTRDDALLYLNELLRIRRMETTAGNMYKEKQIRGFCHLSSGQEAVAVGIEAALSPGDTIITAYRCHGFTMTRGVAVHSVLAELAGKRTGVSAGKGGSMHMFGKDFFGGNGIVGAQVPLGVGIALRMKHHGDRTVSVTLFGDGAANQGQVFEAFNMAKLWNLPVIFVCENNKYGMGTAVHRASANTDYYTRGDYIPGIWVDGMDVLTVREATRFAREWCLSGKGPILIEAETYRYHGHSMSDPGTSYRTREEVQSVRRGRDPISLFQKRVTEAHLCTEEEVKAMEKKVREEVDKDAEQSLSDPEPALESVYEHVYQHLLPGFKVRGCDLYTWGAPKV
;
A
#
# COMPACT_ATOMS: atom_id res chain seq x y z
N MET A 1 10.96 -12.57 14.12
CA MET A 1 11.06 -13.85 13.38
C MET A 1 10.43 -13.60 12.01
N LEU A 2 11.24 -13.15 11.03
CA LEU A 2 10.75 -12.78 9.70
C LEU A 2 10.40 -14.07 8.95
N GLN A 3 9.12 -14.44 8.92
CA GLN A 3 8.64 -15.48 8.02
C GLN A 3 8.92 -15.04 6.57
N SER A 4 9.33 -15.99 5.74
CA SER A 4 9.57 -15.80 4.31
C SER A 4 8.33 -15.26 3.62
N GLY A 5 8.24 -13.94 3.49
CA GLY A 5 7.16 -13.27 2.78
C GLY A 5 7.17 -13.68 1.31
N ARG A 6 5.99 -13.99 0.77
CA ARG A 6 5.81 -14.17 -0.68
C ARG A 6 5.98 -12.80 -1.32
N HIS A 7 7.12 -12.55 -1.97
CA HIS A 7 7.19 -11.49 -2.97
C HIS A 7 6.27 -11.85 -4.14
N PHE A 8 5.79 -10.84 -4.89
CA PHE A 8 5.13 -11.04 -6.20
C PHE A 8 5.90 -12.05 -7.09
N ALA A 9 7.22 -12.15 -6.93
CA ALA A 9 8.10 -13.12 -7.58
C ALA A 9 7.84 -14.62 -7.28
N SER A 10 7.00 -15.00 -6.31
CA SER A 10 6.67 -16.41 -6.01
C SER A 10 5.32 -16.89 -6.59
N SER A 11 4.82 -16.26 -7.65
CA SER A 11 3.48 -16.43 -8.24
C SER A 11 3.15 -17.85 -8.74
N SER A 12 4.13 -18.72 -8.96
CA SER A 12 3.94 -20.02 -9.62
C SER A 12 3.06 -21.01 -8.85
N SER A 13 3.15 -21.05 -7.51
CA SER A 13 2.33 -21.95 -6.68
C SER A 13 0.87 -21.52 -6.65
N PHE A 14 0.63 -20.21 -6.57
CA PHE A 14 -0.71 -19.63 -6.58
C PHE A 14 -1.43 -19.88 -7.92
N LEU A 15 -0.75 -19.56 -9.04
CA LEU A 15 -1.28 -19.76 -10.39
C LEU A 15 -1.65 -21.22 -10.63
N ARG A 16 -0.77 -22.17 -10.27
CA ARG A 16 -1.06 -23.61 -10.35
C ARG A 16 -2.31 -24.00 -9.56
N THR A 17 -2.50 -23.40 -8.38
CA THR A 17 -3.67 -23.71 -7.54
C THR A 17 -4.98 -23.22 -8.17
N ILE A 18 -4.98 -22.02 -8.76
CA ILE A 18 -6.16 -21.53 -9.49
C ILE A 18 -6.46 -22.41 -10.69
N LEU A 19 -5.45 -22.68 -11.52
CA LEU A 19 -5.62 -23.50 -12.72
C LEU A 19 -6.13 -24.90 -12.36
N ASN A 20 -5.65 -25.51 -11.27
CA ASN A 20 -6.15 -26.81 -10.82
C ASN A 20 -7.59 -26.78 -10.30
N SER A 21 -8.12 -25.62 -9.91
CA SER A 21 -9.48 -25.46 -9.40
C SER A 21 -10.54 -25.30 -10.51
N VAL A 22 -10.12 -25.08 -11.75
CA VAL A 22 -10.99 -24.84 -12.91
C VAL A 22 -10.71 -25.91 -13.98
N LEU A 23 -11.75 -26.52 -14.54
CA LEU A 23 -11.57 -27.52 -15.60
C LEU A 23 -10.82 -26.92 -16.80
N PRO A 24 -9.90 -27.66 -17.45
CA PRO A 24 -9.07 -27.12 -18.54
C PRO A 24 -9.85 -26.43 -19.67
N ARG A 25 -11.05 -26.92 -19.99
CA ARG A 25 -11.92 -26.34 -21.04
C ARG A 25 -12.45 -24.93 -20.71
N PHE A 26 -12.36 -24.50 -19.45
CA PHE A 26 -12.80 -23.19 -18.98
C PHE A 26 -11.61 -22.28 -18.63
N GLN A 27 -10.38 -22.70 -18.96
CA GLN A 27 -9.20 -21.86 -18.83
C GLN A 27 -8.96 -21.11 -20.14
N SER A 28 -8.51 -19.86 -20.05
CA SER A 28 -8.10 -19.14 -21.25
C SER A 28 -6.76 -19.67 -21.80
N THR A 29 -6.61 -19.58 -23.12
CA THR A 29 -5.40 -19.95 -23.85
C THR A 29 -4.55 -18.74 -24.26
N VAL A 30 -5.06 -17.51 -24.13
CA VAL A 30 -4.33 -16.27 -24.49
C VAL A 30 -3.25 -15.99 -23.44
N GLN A 31 -2.02 -15.75 -23.89
CA GLN A 31 -0.86 -15.59 -23.01
C GLN A 31 -0.55 -14.14 -22.66
N SER A 32 -0.84 -13.20 -23.56
CA SER A 32 -0.69 -11.77 -23.31
C SER A 32 -1.62 -10.94 -24.19
N ALA A 33 -1.89 -9.71 -23.77
CA ALA A 33 -2.67 -8.74 -24.51
C ALA A 33 -2.10 -7.32 -24.34
N GLN A 34 -2.36 -6.46 -25.32
CA GLN A 34 -1.99 -5.05 -25.30
C GLN A 34 -3.16 -4.21 -24.79
N PHE A 35 -2.87 -3.25 -23.93
CA PHE A 35 -3.85 -2.37 -23.32
C PHE A 35 -3.45 -0.91 -23.53
N ASP A 36 -4.42 -0.09 -23.94
CA ASP A 36 -4.27 1.36 -23.93
C ASP A 36 -4.53 1.89 -22.51
N LEU A 37 -3.71 2.85 -22.09
CA LEU A 37 -3.69 3.42 -20.74
C LEU A 37 -4.29 4.82 -20.73
N THR A 38 -4.77 5.25 -19.56
CA THR A 38 -5.25 6.61 -19.37
C THR A 38 -4.12 7.60 -19.61
N GLU A 39 -4.44 8.72 -20.27
CA GLU A 39 -3.46 9.77 -20.55
C GLU A 39 -2.90 10.38 -19.26
N TYR A 40 -1.58 10.56 -19.23
CA TYR A 40 -0.85 11.19 -18.14
C TYR A 40 -0.86 12.71 -18.30
N LYS A 41 -0.93 13.45 -17.19
CA LYS A 41 -0.57 14.88 -17.20
C LYS A 41 0.86 15.03 -16.70
N LEU A 42 1.65 15.84 -17.40
CA LEU A 42 3.07 15.98 -17.15
C LEU A 42 3.41 17.36 -16.60
N PHE A 43 4.43 17.41 -15.75
CA PHE A 43 5.03 18.64 -15.29
C PHE A 43 6.55 18.53 -15.38
N LYS A 44 7.17 19.43 -16.16
CA LYS A 44 8.63 19.46 -16.43
C LYS A 44 9.21 18.11 -16.91
N LEU A 45 8.45 17.40 -17.75
CA LEU A 45 8.86 16.18 -18.45
C LEU A 45 8.62 16.33 -19.95
N ASP A 46 9.62 16.00 -20.75
CA ASP A 46 9.55 16.09 -22.22
C ASP A 46 8.82 14.91 -22.84
N SER A 47 8.68 13.80 -22.12
CA SER A 47 8.04 12.57 -22.63
C SER A 47 7.26 11.87 -21.52
N PRO A 48 6.03 11.41 -21.80
CA PRO A 48 5.25 10.64 -20.84
C PRO A 48 5.77 9.21 -20.70
N PRO A 49 5.31 8.47 -19.66
CA PRO A 49 5.32 7.01 -19.71
C PRO A 49 4.57 6.50 -20.96
N SER A 50 4.83 5.24 -21.35
CA SER A 50 4.11 4.61 -22.46
C SER A 50 2.60 4.64 -22.21
N ASN A 51 1.82 5.08 -23.20
CA ASN A 51 0.36 5.04 -23.15
C ASN A 51 -0.23 3.68 -23.56
N ARG A 52 0.62 2.70 -23.86
CA ARG A 52 0.25 1.32 -24.16
C ARG A 52 1.14 0.37 -23.38
N THR A 53 0.58 -0.75 -22.93
CA THR A 53 1.37 -1.77 -22.25
C THR A 53 0.87 -3.17 -22.54
N GLU A 54 1.82 -4.11 -22.54
CA GLU A 54 1.51 -5.53 -22.46
C GLU A 54 1.14 -5.91 -21.01
N CYS A 55 0.15 -6.80 -20.87
CA CYS A 55 -0.07 -7.56 -19.66
C CYS A 55 -0.14 -9.03 -20.02
N THR A 56 0.67 -9.85 -19.35
CA THR A 56 0.58 -11.31 -19.49
C THR A 56 -0.61 -11.84 -18.72
N ARG A 57 -1.05 -13.05 -19.04
CA ARG A 57 -2.10 -13.77 -18.30
C ARG A 57 -1.70 -14.03 -16.86
N ASP A 58 -0.44 -14.40 -16.62
CA ASP A 58 0.08 -14.63 -15.27
C ASP A 58 0.05 -13.35 -14.43
N ASP A 59 0.47 -12.22 -15.01
CA ASP A 59 0.38 -10.91 -14.36
C ASP A 59 -1.09 -10.52 -14.10
N ALA A 60 -1.97 -10.74 -15.07
CA ALA A 60 -3.39 -10.43 -14.92
C ALA A 60 -4.04 -11.18 -13.76
N LEU A 61 -3.80 -12.49 -13.68
CA LEU A 61 -4.31 -13.33 -12.58
C LEU A 61 -3.69 -12.94 -11.23
N LEU A 62 -2.40 -12.60 -11.21
CA LEU A 62 -1.71 -12.15 -10.00
C LEU A 62 -2.27 -10.82 -9.50
N TYR A 63 -2.37 -9.81 -10.36
CA TYR A 63 -2.85 -8.49 -9.96
C TYR A 63 -4.31 -8.54 -9.51
N LEU A 64 -5.16 -9.26 -10.25
CA LEU A 64 -6.57 -9.41 -9.87
C LEU A 64 -6.71 -10.07 -8.50
N ASN A 65 -5.91 -11.10 -8.22
CA ASN A 65 -5.87 -11.74 -6.92
C ASN A 65 -5.48 -10.78 -5.79
N GLU A 66 -4.40 -10.02 -5.98
CA GLU A 66 -3.93 -9.11 -4.94
C GLU A 66 -4.94 -7.97 -4.70
N LEU A 67 -5.57 -7.43 -5.76
CA LEU A 67 -6.66 -6.47 -5.62
C LEU A 67 -7.82 -7.04 -4.79
N LEU A 68 -8.25 -8.27 -5.09
CA LEU A 68 -9.31 -8.97 -4.35
C LEU A 68 -8.91 -9.25 -2.90
N ARG A 69 -7.66 -9.66 -2.64
CA ARG A 69 -7.14 -9.95 -1.31
C ARG A 69 -7.11 -8.70 -0.44
N ILE A 70 -6.64 -7.56 -0.96
CA ILE A 70 -6.72 -6.27 -0.25
C ILE A 70 -8.18 -5.97 0.09
N ARG A 71 -9.08 -5.98 -0.91
CA ARG A 71 -10.50 -5.68 -0.70
C ARG A 71 -11.14 -6.57 0.36
N ARG A 72 -10.85 -7.88 0.35
CA ARG A 72 -11.42 -8.83 1.32
C ARG A 72 -10.85 -8.61 2.71
N MET A 73 -9.53 -8.47 2.86
CA MET A 73 -8.87 -8.17 4.13
C MET A 73 -9.44 -6.88 4.75
N GLU A 74 -9.58 -5.82 3.97
CA GLU A 74 -10.11 -4.53 4.41
C GLU A 74 -11.59 -4.64 4.83
N THR A 75 -12.40 -5.40 4.07
CA THR A 75 -13.80 -5.68 4.43
C THR A 75 -13.88 -6.44 5.76
N THR A 76 -13.03 -7.45 5.94
CA THR A 76 -12.95 -8.25 7.16
C THR A 76 -12.51 -7.40 8.35
N ALA A 77 -11.47 -6.59 8.22
CA ALA A 77 -11.03 -5.64 9.24
C ALA A 77 -12.16 -4.65 9.61
N GLY A 78 -12.91 -4.16 8.63
CA GLY A 78 -14.09 -3.31 8.88
C GLY A 78 -15.18 -3.99 9.72
N ASN A 79 -15.39 -5.30 9.52
CA ASN A 79 -16.35 -6.08 10.32
C ASN A 79 -15.82 -6.34 11.73
N MET A 80 -14.58 -6.81 11.85
CA MET A 80 -13.91 -7.06 13.14
C MET A 80 -13.90 -5.79 14.02
N TYR A 81 -13.73 -4.61 13.43
CA TYR A 81 -13.82 -3.34 14.15
C TYR A 81 -15.23 -3.07 14.70
N LYS A 82 -16.27 -3.30 13.89
CA LYS A 82 -17.68 -3.14 14.34
C LYS A 82 -18.04 -4.12 15.46
N GLU A 83 -17.44 -5.31 15.41
CA GLU A 83 -17.56 -6.36 16.44
C GLU A 83 -16.66 -6.11 17.66
N LYS A 84 -15.95 -4.96 17.72
CA LYS A 84 -15.04 -4.55 18.80
C LYS A 84 -13.83 -5.45 19.02
N GLN A 85 -13.52 -6.31 18.04
CA GLN A 85 -12.29 -7.12 18.05
C GLN A 85 -11.06 -6.27 17.69
N ILE A 86 -11.24 -5.21 16.89
CA ILE A 86 -10.23 -4.17 16.62
C ILE A 86 -10.62 -2.91 17.38
N ARG A 87 -9.62 -2.22 17.96
CA ARG A 87 -9.80 -0.99 18.75
C ARG A 87 -8.90 0.14 18.23
N GLY A 88 -9.14 1.35 18.71
CA GLY A 88 -8.31 2.52 18.37
C GLY A 88 -8.52 2.96 16.92
N PHE A 89 -7.43 3.21 16.20
CA PHE A 89 -7.51 3.63 14.80
C PHE A 89 -7.60 2.42 13.86
N CYS A 90 -8.40 2.55 12.79
CA CYS A 90 -8.42 1.62 11.66
C CYS A 90 -8.75 2.38 10.38
N HIS A 91 -7.80 2.44 9.44
CA HIS A 91 -7.89 3.26 8.22
C HIS A 91 -7.95 2.35 6.99
N LEU A 92 -9.16 2.13 6.46
CA LEU A 92 -9.34 1.14 5.40
C LEU A 92 -8.96 1.65 4.00
N SER A 93 -8.18 0.91 3.24
CA SER A 93 -7.74 1.32 1.89
C SER A 93 -8.71 0.95 0.76
N SER A 94 -9.91 0.41 1.06
CA SER A 94 -10.87 -0.01 0.03
C SER A 94 -11.20 1.09 -0.98
N GLY A 95 -11.00 0.79 -2.26
CA GLY A 95 -11.10 1.71 -3.40
C GLY A 95 -9.75 2.20 -3.93
N GLN A 96 -8.65 2.00 -3.20
CA GLN A 96 -7.30 2.42 -3.57
C GLN A 96 -6.37 1.23 -3.90
N GLU A 97 -6.94 0.04 -4.13
CA GLU A 97 -6.15 -1.19 -4.29
C GLU A 97 -5.17 -1.12 -5.48
N ALA A 98 -5.58 -0.45 -6.56
CA ALA A 98 -4.76 -0.28 -7.76
C ALA A 98 -3.45 0.48 -7.49
N VAL A 99 -3.43 1.37 -6.49
CA VAL A 99 -2.21 2.11 -6.13
C VAL A 99 -1.18 1.14 -5.52
N ALA A 100 -1.57 0.37 -4.50
CA ALA A 100 -0.66 -0.56 -3.83
C ALA A 100 -0.19 -1.69 -4.75
N VAL A 101 -1.10 -2.29 -5.53
CA VAL A 101 -0.76 -3.38 -6.46
C VAL A 101 0.05 -2.87 -7.65
N GLY A 102 -0.34 -1.74 -8.23
CA GLY A 102 0.36 -1.16 -9.38
C GLY A 102 1.78 -0.72 -9.06
N ILE A 103 2.00 -0.13 -7.88
CA ILE A 103 3.36 0.22 -7.40
C ILE A 103 4.19 -1.05 -7.25
N GLU A 104 3.74 -2.03 -6.47
CA GLU A 104 4.51 -3.26 -6.21
C GLU A 104 4.82 -4.03 -7.51
N ALA A 105 3.89 -4.04 -8.48
CA ALA A 105 4.09 -4.68 -9.79
C ALA A 105 5.23 -4.06 -10.63
N ALA A 106 5.70 -2.86 -10.28
CA ALA A 106 6.79 -2.17 -10.97
C ALA A 106 8.12 -2.18 -10.19
N LEU A 107 8.12 -2.67 -8.94
CA LEU A 107 9.30 -2.67 -8.08
C LEU A 107 10.13 -3.96 -8.23
N SER A 108 11.40 -3.85 -7.85
CA SER A 108 12.35 -4.94 -7.77
C SER A 108 12.76 -5.21 -6.32
N PRO A 109 13.31 -6.40 -6.00
CA PRO A 109 13.88 -6.66 -4.67
C PRO A 109 14.89 -5.58 -4.26
N GLY A 110 14.76 -5.07 -3.02
CA GLY A 110 15.58 -3.98 -2.49
C GLY A 110 15.04 -2.57 -2.76
N ASP A 111 14.07 -2.40 -3.65
CA ASP A 111 13.26 -1.17 -3.69
C ASP A 111 12.39 -1.12 -2.41
N THR A 112 12.21 0.07 -1.87
CA THR A 112 11.58 0.25 -0.56
C THR A 112 10.29 1.03 -0.66
N ILE A 113 9.32 0.72 0.20
CA ILE A 113 8.09 1.50 0.36
C ILE A 113 8.01 2.07 1.77
N ILE A 114 7.61 3.33 1.89
CA ILE A 114 7.21 3.96 3.15
C ILE A 114 5.93 4.77 2.94
N THR A 115 4.96 4.66 3.86
CA THR A 115 3.66 5.35 3.74
C THR A 115 3.14 5.83 5.10
N ALA A 116 1.99 6.51 5.08
CA ALA A 116 1.27 6.94 6.28
C ALA A 116 0.49 5.77 6.92
N TYR A 117 -0.49 6.07 7.76
CA TYR A 117 -1.25 5.08 8.54
C TYR A 117 -2.24 4.22 7.73
N ARG A 118 -2.55 4.56 6.47
CA ARG A 118 -3.45 3.76 5.61
C ARG A 118 -2.65 2.69 4.85
N CYS A 119 -2.11 1.74 5.59
CA CYS A 119 -0.98 0.94 5.12
C CYS A 119 -1.25 -0.56 4.95
N HIS A 120 -2.47 -1.07 5.18
CA HIS A 120 -2.71 -2.52 5.21
C HIS A 120 -2.46 -3.15 3.83
N GLY A 121 -2.96 -2.53 2.76
CA GLY A 121 -2.70 -2.96 1.39
C GLY A 121 -1.20 -3.04 1.06
N PHE A 122 -0.43 -1.99 1.38
CA PHE A 122 1.02 -2.00 1.20
C PHE A 122 1.73 -3.04 2.07
N THR A 123 1.30 -3.21 3.32
CA THR A 123 1.86 -4.23 4.22
C THR A 123 1.70 -5.61 3.60
N MET A 124 0.52 -5.90 3.03
CA MET A 124 0.22 -7.15 2.37
C MET A 124 1.02 -7.34 1.08
N THR A 125 1.06 -6.34 0.18
CA THR A 125 1.81 -6.45 -1.09
C THR A 125 3.32 -6.55 -0.87
N ARG A 126 3.83 -6.00 0.24
CA ARG A 126 5.21 -6.16 0.71
C ARG A 126 5.50 -7.52 1.37
N GLY A 127 4.57 -8.47 1.27
CA GLY A 127 4.79 -9.88 1.57
C GLY A 127 4.38 -10.31 2.99
N VAL A 128 3.77 -9.43 3.79
CA VAL A 128 3.21 -9.81 5.08
C VAL A 128 1.89 -10.57 4.86
N ALA A 129 1.75 -11.72 5.53
CA ALA A 129 0.54 -12.53 5.41
C ALA A 129 -0.70 -11.80 5.98
N VAL A 130 -1.87 -12.02 5.36
CA VAL A 130 -3.14 -11.42 5.80
C VAL A 130 -3.43 -11.78 7.26
N HIS A 131 -3.23 -13.03 7.65
CA HIS A 131 -3.21 -13.45 9.05
C HIS A 131 -2.44 -12.49 9.98
N SER A 132 -1.19 -12.16 9.65
CA SER A 132 -0.34 -11.31 10.51
C SER A 132 -0.82 -9.86 10.55
N VAL A 133 -1.44 -9.37 9.48
CA VAL A 133 -2.09 -8.05 9.43
C VAL A 133 -3.32 -8.02 10.33
N LEU A 134 -4.22 -9.00 10.19
CA LEU A 134 -5.44 -9.11 11.01
C LEU A 134 -5.13 -9.36 12.49
N ALA A 135 -4.14 -10.20 12.79
CA ALA A 135 -3.64 -10.43 14.15
C ALA A 135 -3.10 -9.14 14.79
N GLU A 136 -2.36 -8.32 14.03
CA GLU A 136 -1.86 -7.03 14.54
C GLU A 136 -3.01 -6.06 14.81
N LEU A 137 -4.01 -6.00 13.93
CA LEU A 137 -5.21 -5.19 14.13
C LEU A 137 -5.99 -5.62 15.39
N ALA A 138 -6.06 -6.93 15.65
CA ALA A 138 -6.68 -7.50 16.84
C ALA A 138 -5.79 -7.45 18.09
N GLY A 139 -4.57 -6.89 18.00
CA GLY A 139 -3.64 -6.75 19.13
C GLY A 139 -3.06 -8.08 19.63
N LYS A 140 -2.87 -9.04 18.73
CA LYS A 140 -2.40 -10.41 19.06
C LYS A 140 -0.89 -10.53 18.93
N ARG A 141 -0.30 -11.47 19.68
CA ARG A 141 1.16 -11.72 19.71
C ARG A 141 1.73 -12.11 18.34
N THR A 142 0.92 -12.75 17.52
CA THR A 142 1.24 -13.20 16.15
C THR A 142 1.09 -12.09 15.10
N GLY A 143 0.67 -10.89 15.51
CA GLY A 143 0.68 -9.72 14.68
C GLY A 143 2.08 -9.39 14.15
N VAL A 144 2.15 -8.70 13.03
CA VAL A 144 3.42 -8.33 12.38
C VAL A 144 4.35 -7.51 13.28
N SER A 145 3.79 -6.76 14.23
CA SER A 145 4.50 -5.99 15.27
C SER A 145 4.19 -6.54 16.67
N ALA A 146 3.84 -7.83 16.77
CA ALA A 146 3.49 -8.55 17.99
C ALA A 146 2.40 -7.89 18.84
N GLY A 147 1.44 -7.22 18.21
CA GLY A 147 0.32 -6.56 18.89
C GLY A 147 0.68 -5.23 19.55
N LYS A 148 1.90 -4.72 19.35
CA LYS A 148 2.36 -3.44 19.91
C LYS A 148 2.05 -2.24 19.03
N GLY A 149 1.93 -2.44 17.71
CA GLY A 149 1.81 -1.34 16.75
C GLY A 149 0.37 -1.01 16.38
N GLY A 150 -0.49 -2.02 16.28
CA GLY A 150 -1.85 -1.89 15.80
C GLY A 150 -1.92 -1.44 14.34
N SER A 151 -3.03 -0.80 13.98
CA SER A 151 -3.37 -0.50 12.58
C SER A 151 -2.39 0.41 11.84
N MET A 152 -1.74 1.33 12.56
CA MET A 152 -0.94 2.37 11.95
C MET A 152 0.53 2.01 11.82
N HIS A 153 1.03 0.99 12.54
CA HIS A 153 2.46 0.73 12.72
C HIS A 153 2.82 -0.72 12.41
N MET A 154 2.66 -1.06 11.14
CA MET A 154 3.06 -2.35 10.57
C MET A 154 4.35 -2.16 9.78
N PHE A 155 5.32 -3.05 9.92
CA PHE A 155 6.62 -2.99 9.23
C PHE A 155 6.92 -4.33 8.57
N GLY A 156 7.75 -4.32 7.53
CA GLY A 156 8.10 -5.53 6.79
C GLY A 156 9.44 -5.40 6.09
N LYS A 157 9.85 -6.45 5.37
CA LYS A 157 11.09 -6.41 4.60
C LYS A 157 10.98 -5.35 3.49
N ASP A 158 11.91 -4.40 3.51
CA ASP A 158 11.94 -3.21 2.64
C ASP A 158 10.62 -2.40 2.66
N PHE A 159 9.84 -2.55 3.75
CA PHE A 159 8.65 -1.77 4.02
C PHE A 159 8.82 -1.06 5.36
N PHE A 160 9.11 0.23 5.28
CA PHE A 160 9.42 1.09 6.44
C PHE A 160 8.15 1.64 7.11
N GLY A 161 7.04 0.99 6.79
CA GLY A 161 5.87 0.91 7.62
C GLY A 161 4.83 1.98 7.39
N GLY A 162 3.78 1.84 8.21
CA GLY A 162 2.79 2.87 8.40
C GLY A 162 3.25 3.88 9.46
N ASN A 163 3.03 5.15 9.15
CA ASN A 163 3.47 6.27 9.97
C ASN A 163 2.26 7.13 10.37
N GLY A 164 2.09 7.33 11.69
CA GLY A 164 0.92 8.01 12.26
C GLY A 164 0.98 9.54 12.18
N ILE A 165 2.19 10.12 12.07
CA ILE A 165 2.39 11.57 12.03
C ILE A 165 2.36 12.04 10.59
N VAL A 166 1.37 12.86 10.23
CA VAL A 166 1.12 13.30 8.86
C VAL A 166 2.33 14.03 8.27
N GLY A 167 2.90 13.47 7.20
CA GLY A 167 4.03 14.04 6.46
C GLY A 167 5.41 13.61 6.99
N ALA A 168 5.50 13.04 8.20
CA ALA A 168 6.77 12.67 8.81
C ALA A 168 7.50 11.55 8.06
N GLN A 169 6.77 10.69 7.35
CA GLN A 169 7.35 9.63 6.53
C GLN A 169 8.08 10.14 5.30
N VAL A 170 7.80 11.39 4.86
CA VAL A 170 8.38 11.91 3.62
C VAL A 170 9.89 12.18 3.77
N PRO A 171 10.36 12.91 4.80
CA PRO A 171 11.79 12.98 5.09
C PRO A 171 12.45 11.63 5.37
N LEU A 172 11.75 10.68 6.02
CA LEU A 172 12.29 9.33 6.26
C LEU A 172 12.56 8.59 4.95
N GLY A 173 11.63 8.66 3.99
CA GLY A 173 11.79 8.11 2.65
C GLY A 173 12.97 8.69 1.88
N VAL A 174 13.22 10.00 2.03
CA VAL A 174 14.42 10.69 1.52
C VAL A 174 15.69 10.16 2.19
N GLY A 175 15.68 9.95 3.50
CA GLY A 175 16.82 9.36 4.23
C GLY A 175 17.16 7.94 3.77
N ILE A 176 16.14 7.13 3.47
CA ILE A 176 16.33 5.78 2.90
C ILE A 176 16.99 5.86 1.51
N ALA A 177 16.53 6.76 0.64
CA ALA A 177 17.17 6.95 -0.67
C ALA A 177 18.58 7.54 -0.58
N LEU A 178 18.85 8.38 0.42
CA LEU A 178 20.20 8.88 0.69
C LEU A 178 21.14 7.71 1.00
N ARG A 179 20.71 6.76 1.85
CA ARG A 179 21.46 5.53 2.12
C ARG A 179 21.70 4.74 0.84
N MET A 180 20.67 4.53 0.02
CA MET A 180 20.79 3.79 -1.25
C MET A 180 21.85 4.42 -2.16
N LYS A 181 21.78 5.74 -2.35
CA LYS A 181 22.76 6.48 -3.15
C LYS A 181 24.17 6.38 -2.56
N HIS A 182 24.31 6.54 -1.25
CA HIS A 182 25.60 6.47 -0.56
C HIS A 182 26.27 5.10 -0.72
N HIS A 183 25.49 4.01 -0.73
CA HIS A 183 25.99 2.66 -0.93
C HIS A 183 26.12 2.24 -2.41
N GLY A 184 25.65 3.07 -3.35
CA GLY A 184 25.65 2.73 -4.78
C GLY A 184 24.62 1.65 -5.13
N ASP A 185 23.56 1.48 -4.34
CA ASP A 185 22.50 0.52 -4.63
C ASP A 185 21.72 0.95 -5.88
N ARG A 186 21.36 -0.02 -6.72
CA ARG A 186 20.49 0.22 -7.89
C ARG A 186 19.02 0.02 -7.54
N THR A 187 18.57 0.70 -6.49
CA THR A 187 17.21 0.64 -5.96
C THR A 187 16.63 2.03 -5.72
N VAL A 188 15.31 2.11 -5.54
CA VAL A 188 14.56 3.35 -5.30
C VAL A 188 13.77 3.30 -4.00
N SER A 189 13.52 4.47 -3.43
CA SER A 189 12.61 4.66 -2.30
C SER A 189 11.28 5.25 -2.78
N VAL A 190 10.21 4.47 -2.73
CA VAL A 190 8.85 4.95 -2.96
C VAL A 190 8.29 5.53 -1.66
N THR A 191 8.07 6.84 -1.67
CA THR A 191 7.73 7.62 -0.49
C THR A 191 6.34 8.23 -0.65
N LEU A 192 5.35 7.61 0.00
CA LEU A 192 3.94 7.94 -0.16
C LEU A 192 3.43 8.92 0.90
N PHE A 193 2.49 9.78 0.50
CA PHE A 193 1.75 10.68 1.37
C PHE A 193 0.38 11.02 0.76
N GLY A 194 -0.60 11.42 1.56
CA GLY A 194 -1.93 11.78 1.07
C GLY A 194 -2.06 13.25 0.64
N ASP A 195 -3.15 13.59 -0.06
CA ASP A 195 -3.45 14.97 -0.48
C ASP A 195 -3.41 15.99 0.68
N GLY A 196 -3.95 15.66 1.85
CA GLY A 196 -3.84 16.52 3.04
C GLY A 196 -2.42 16.66 3.59
N ALA A 197 -1.57 15.64 3.43
CA ALA A 197 -0.18 15.67 3.85
C ALA A 197 0.70 16.51 2.92
N ALA A 198 0.27 16.73 1.67
CA ALA A 198 0.99 17.53 0.67
C ALA A 198 1.18 19.01 1.04
N ASN A 199 0.57 19.47 2.13
CA ASN A 199 0.72 20.84 2.66
C ASN A 199 1.63 20.91 3.90
N GLN A 200 2.24 19.80 4.32
CA GLN A 200 3.21 19.79 5.41
C GLN A 200 4.53 20.44 4.99
N GLY A 201 5.08 21.36 5.79
CA GLY A 201 6.32 22.07 5.47
C GLY A 201 7.50 21.14 5.21
N GLN A 202 7.66 20.10 6.04
CA GLN A 202 8.72 19.09 5.91
C GLN A 202 8.70 18.33 4.57
N VAL A 203 7.56 18.28 3.86
CA VAL A 203 7.48 17.68 2.51
C VAL A 203 8.27 18.52 1.51
N PHE A 204 8.18 19.85 1.59
CA PHE A 204 8.93 20.76 0.71
C PHE A 204 10.41 20.80 1.06
N GLU A 205 10.76 20.72 2.35
CA GLU A 205 12.15 20.55 2.78
C GLU A 205 12.76 19.25 2.20
N ALA A 206 12.00 18.15 2.26
CA ALA A 206 12.38 16.86 1.69
C ALA A 206 12.54 16.91 0.16
N PHE A 207 11.62 17.57 -0.55
CA PHE A 207 11.75 17.81 -2.00
C PHE A 207 13.04 18.55 -2.33
N ASN A 208 13.33 19.64 -1.61
CA ASN A 208 14.54 20.43 -1.83
C ASN A 208 15.81 19.61 -1.67
N MET A 209 15.96 18.89 -0.56
CA MET A 209 17.15 18.06 -0.31
C MET A 209 17.25 16.89 -1.31
N ALA A 210 16.15 16.21 -1.60
CA ALA A 210 16.14 15.09 -2.54
C ALA A 210 16.58 15.54 -3.94
N LYS A 211 16.13 16.72 -4.38
CA LYS A 211 16.55 17.27 -5.68
C LYS A 211 17.99 17.76 -5.64
N LEU A 212 18.38 18.53 -4.63
CA LEU A 212 19.73 19.06 -4.46
C LEU A 212 20.77 17.94 -4.55
N TRP A 213 20.48 16.80 -3.94
CA TRP A 213 21.39 15.64 -3.93
C TRP A 213 21.08 14.63 -5.02
N ASN A 214 20.13 14.86 -5.94
CA ASN A 214 19.67 13.90 -6.95
C ASN A 214 19.52 12.48 -6.38
N LEU A 215 18.65 12.33 -5.38
CA LEU A 215 18.38 11.06 -4.72
C LEU A 215 17.39 10.18 -5.52
N PRO A 216 17.48 8.84 -5.43
CA PRO A 216 16.55 7.92 -6.10
C PRO A 216 15.23 7.77 -5.31
N VAL A 217 14.46 8.86 -5.20
CA VAL A 217 13.16 8.89 -4.49
C VAL A 217 12.03 9.09 -5.49
N ILE A 218 11.02 8.21 -5.42
CA ILE A 218 9.74 8.41 -6.10
C ILE A 218 8.76 8.91 -5.04
N PHE A 219 8.40 10.18 -5.11
CA PHE A 219 7.37 10.74 -4.26
C PHE A 219 6.00 10.39 -4.82
N VAL A 220 5.07 9.91 -4.01
CA VAL A 220 3.71 9.57 -4.47
C VAL A 220 2.67 10.25 -3.58
N CYS A 221 1.91 11.16 -4.16
CA CYS A 221 0.73 11.75 -3.54
C CYS A 221 -0.50 10.89 -3.86
N GLU A 222 -1.02 10.17 -2.86
CA GLU A 222 -2.30 9.45 -2.95
C GLU A 222 -3.45 10.46 -2.77
N ASN A 223 -3.94 11.01 -3.89
CA ASN A 223 -5.03 11.99 -3.88
C ASN A 223 -6.38 11.28 -3.88
N ASN A 224 -6.93 11.04 -2.69
CA ASN A 224 -8.26 10.45 -2.51
C ASN A 224 -9.36 11.51 -2.32
N LYS A 225 -9.06 12.77 -2.68
CA LYS A 225 -9.93 13.95 -2.68
C LYS A 225 -10.21 14.59 -1.31
N TYR A 226 -9.82 13.95 -0.20
CA TYR A 226 -10.17 14.41 1.15
C TYR A 226 -9.11 14.09 2.21
N GLY A 227 -8.46 15.15 2.74
CA GLY A 227 -7.67 15.11 3.96
C GLY A 227 -8.57 15.06 5.20
N MET A 228 -8.76 13.87 5.78
CA MET A 228 -9.77 13.61 6.81
C MET A 228 -11.19 14.00 6.35
N GLY A 229 -11.68 15.18 6.71
CA GLY A 229 -12.98 15.70 6.28
C GLY A 229 -12.89 16.95 5.38
N THR A 230 -11.68 17.37 5.01
CA THR A 230 -11.46 18.59 4.23
C THR A 230 -11.15 18.24 2.79
N ALA A 231 -12.01 18.68 1.87
CA ALA A 231 -11.82 18.48 0.43
C ALA A 231 -10.59 19.23 -0.09
N VAL A 232 -9.94 18.69 -1.13
CA VAL A 232 -8.68 19.26 -1.68
C VAL A 232 -8.76 20.76 -2.02
N HIS A 233 -9.86 21.21 -2.62
CA HIS A 233 -10.06 22.62 -2.99
C HIS A 233 -10.24 23.56 -1.78
N ARG A 234 -10.46 23.01 -0.58
CA ARG A 234 -10.56 23.76 0.68
C ARG A 234 -9.25 23.74 1.47
N ALA A 235 -8.32 22.83 1.14
CA ALA A 235 -7.07 22.63 1.86
C ALA A 235 -5.84 23.12 1.08
N SER A 236 -5.90 23.12 -0.26
CA SER A 236 -4.77 23.40 -1.13
C SER A 236 -5.12 24.48 -2.15
N ALA A 237 -4.30 25.53 -2.23
CA ALA A 237 -4.45 26.58 -3.25
C ALA A 237 -4.13 26.07 -4.67
N ASN A 238 -3.24 25.08 -4.77
CA ASN A 238 -2.97 24.33 -5.99
C ASN A 238 -3.27 22.84 -5.74
N THR A 239 -4.30 22.33 -6.41
CA THR A 239 -4.77 20.93 -6.31
C THR A 239 -4.14 20.01 -7.35
N ASP A 240 -3.26 20.51 -8.22
CA ASP A 240 -2.43 19.72 -9.12
C ASP A 240 -1.18 19.25 -8.34
N TYR A 241 -1.36 18.22 -7.51
CA TYR A 241 -0.33 17.77 -6.56
C TYR A 241 0.96 17.33 -7.25
N TYR A 242 0.88 16.76 -8.45
CA TYR A 242 2.05 16.41 -9.27
C TYR A 242 2.94 17.61 -9.63
N THR A 243 2.45 18.85 -9.51
CA THR A 243 3.24 20.07 -9.78
C THR A 243 3.90 20.67 -8.54
N ARG A 244 3.53 20.20 -7.34
CA ARG A 244 3.93 20.82 -6.06
C ARG A 244 5.41 20.65 -5.73
N GLY A 245 6.11 19.76 -6.44
CA GLY A 245 7.55 19.62 -6.37
C GLY A 245 8.33 20.79 -7.00
N ASP A 246 7.64 21.73 -7.67
CA ASP A 246 8.19 22.92 -8.36
C ASP A 246 9.31 22.57 -9.36
N TYR A 247 10.55 22.43 -8.91
CA TYR A 247 11.67 22.01 -9.75
C TYR A 247 11.80 20.48 -9.90
N ILE A 248 11.00 19.69 -9.16
CA ILE A 248 10.91 18.23 -9.33
C ILE A 248 9.88 17.91 -10.43
N PRO A 249 10.23 17.10 -11.44
CA PRO A 249 9.29 16.66 -12.46
C PRO A 249 8.15 15.82 -11.87
N GLY A 250 6.98 15.91 -12.49
CA GLY A 250 5.75 15.33 -11.97
C GLY A 250 4.89 14.64 -13.02
N ILE A 251 4.16 13.60 -12.59
CA ILE A 251 3.20 12.85 -13.41
C ILE A 251 1.89 12.72 -12.64
N TRP A 252 0.79 13.15 -13.23
CA TRP A 252 -0.55 12.76 -12.78
C TRP A 252 -0.94 11.42 -13.40
N VAL A 253 -1.52 10.55 -12.58
CA VAL A 253 -1.88 9.16 -12.91
C VAL A 253 -3.30 8.87 -12.46
N ASP A 254 -4.06 8.13 -13.29
CA ASP A 254 -5.29 7.49 -12.85
C ASP A 254 -4.98 6.37 -11.86
N GLY A 255 -5.10 6.67 -10.57
CA GLY A 255 -4.87 5.75 -9.46
C GLY A 255 -5.97 4.68 -9.28
N MET A 256 -6.98 4.64 -10.16
CA MET A 256 -7.98 3.59 -10.23
C MET A 256 -7.63 2.50 -11.27
N ASP A 257 -6.63 2.73 -12.13
CA ASP A 257 -6.16 1.76 -13.11
C ASP A 257 -4.79 1.19 -12.72
N VAL A 258 -4.77 -0.09 -12.33
CA VAL A 258 -3.58 -0.80 -11.88
C VAL A 258 -2.45 -0.82 -12.94
N LEU A 259 -2.78 -0.90 -14.23
CA LEU A 259 -1.77 -0.90 -15.30
C LEU A 259 -1.19 0.49 -15.53
N THR A 260 -2.02 1.53 -15.44
CA THR A 260 -1.57 2.92 -15.55
C THR A 260 -0.63 3.28 -14.39
N VAL A 261 -0.97 2.87 -13.15
CA VAL A 261 -0.09 3.02 -11.97
C VAL A 261 1.23 2.25 -12.15
N ARG A 262 1.17 1.01 -12.65
CA ARG A 262 2.35 0.18 -12.91
C ARG A 262 3.31 0.85 -13.88
N GLU A 263 2.84 1.31 -15.04
CA GLU A 263 3.72 1.92 -16.03
C GLU A 263 4.29 3.28 -15.57
N ALA A 264 3.51 4.09 -14.86
CA ALA A 264 4.02 5.33 -14.27
C ALA A 264 5.10 5.06 -13.22
N THR A 265 4.91 4.05 -12.38
CA THR A 265 5.90 3.65 -11.37
C THR A 265 7.16 3.08 -12.02
N ARG A 266 7.02 2.25 -13.07
CA ARG A 266 8.14 1.71 -13.85
C ARG A 266 8.95 2.83 -14.50
N PHE A 267 8.27 3.80 -15.11
CA PHE A 267 8.92 4.99 -15.67
C PHE A 267 9.68 5.78 -14.59
N ALA A 268 9.03 6.06 -13.46
CA ALA A 268 9.63 6.81 -12.36
C ALA A 268 10.83 6.08 -11.73
N ARG A 269 10.77 4.75 -11.66
CA ARG A 269 11.88 3.91 -11.22
C ARG A 269 13.07 4.05 -12.15
N GLU A 270 12.88 3.88 -13.45
CA GLU A 270 13.96 4.04 -14.44
C GLU A 270 14.49 5.47 -14.48
N TRP A 271 13.63 6.48 -14.29
CA TRP A 271 14.04 7.87 -14.12
C TRP A 271 15.04 8.02 -12.97
N CYS A 272 14.70 7.55 -11.78
CA CYS A 272 15.56 7.62 -10.61
C CYS A 272 16.86 6.84 -10.81
N LEU A 273 16.79 5.60 -11.34
CA LEU A 273 17.95 4.75 -11.58
C LEU A 273 18.88 5.27 -12.68
N SER A 274 18.39 6.11 -13.59
CA SER A 274 19.21 6.82 -14.57
C SER A 274 19.98 8.02 -13.98
N GLY A 275 19.82 8.29 -12.67
CA GLY A 275 20.55 9.35 -11.97
C GLY A 275 19.93 10.75 -12.12
N LYS A 276 18.72 10.86 -12.69
CA LYS A 276 18.01 12.15 -12.89
C LYS A 276 17.42 12.75 -11.60
N GLY A 277 17.60 12.05 -10.48
CA GLY A 277 17.14 12.46 -9.16
C GLY A 277 15.67 12.08 -8.91
N PRO A 278 14.96 12.83 -8.04
CA PRO A 278 13.61 12.48 -7.65
C PRO A 278 12.58 12.78 -8.74
N ILE A 279 11.42 12.18 -8.61
CA ILE A 279 10.23 12.42 -9.43
C ILE A 279 8.96 12.30 -8.57
N LEU A 280 7.93 13.06 -8.90
CA LEU A 280 6.65 13.08 -8.20
C LEU A 280 5.56 12.40 -9.04
N ILE A 281 4.76 11.55 -8.40
CA ILE A 281 3.54 10.96 -8.97
C ILE A 281 2.36 11.45 -8.13
N GLU A 282 1.32 11.96 -8.76
CA GLU A 282 0.00 12.07 -8.15
C GLU A 282 -0.86 10.91 -8.64
N ALA A 283 -1.19 9.98 -7.73
CA ALA A 283 -2.16 8.93 -8.00
C ALA A 283 -3.55 9.42 -7.58
N GLU A 284 -4.36 9.83 -8.56
CA GLU A 284 -5.75 10.19 -8.29
C GLU A 284 -6.56 8.92 -8.05
N THR A 285 -7.02 8.74 -6.81
CA THR A 285 -7.74 7.54 -6.39
C THR A 285 -8.93 7.92 -5.52
N TYR A 286 -9.56 6.94 -4.86
CA TYR A 286 -10.71 7.21 -4.00
C TYR A 286 -10.87 6.18 -2.88
N ARG A 287 -11.19 6.65 -1.66
CA ARG A 287 -11.55 5.78 -0.52
C ARG A 287 -13.05 5.64 -0.34
N TYR A 288 -13.55 4.41 -0.28
CA TYR A 288 -14.98 4.16 -0.08
C TYR A 288 -15.44 4.40 1.35
N HIS A 289 -14.61 4.07 2.32
CA HIS A 289 -14.87 4.34 3.73
C HIS A 289 -14.54 5.80 4.08
N GLY A 290 -15.07 6.26 5.22
CA GLY A 290 -14.64 7.53 5.84
C GLY A 290 -13.15 7.53 6.17
N HIS A 291 -12.69 8.58 6.86
CA HIS A 291 -11.26 8.75 7.11
C HIS A 291 -10.67 7.54 7.83
N SER A 292 -11.34 7.13 8.91
CA SER A 292 -11.12 5.94 9.71
C SER A 292 -12.47 5.30 10.06
N MET A 293 -12.46 4.16 10.75
CA MET A 293 -13.70 3.52 11.21
C MET A 293 -14.57 4.36 12.16
N SER A 294 -14.01 5.40 12.79
CA SER A 294 -14.77 6.34 13.63
C SER A 294 -15.46 7.45 12.83
N ASP A 295 -15.14 7.60 11.54
CA ASP A 295 -15.70 8.60 10.65
C ASP A 295 -16.66 7.94 9.64
N PRO A 296 -17.97 8.22 9.70
CA PRO A 296 -18.93 7.73 8.72
C PRO A 296 -18.69 8.26 7.29
N GLY A 297 -18.00 9.38 7.13
CA GLY A 297 -17.65 9.98 5.85
C GLY A 297 -18.82 10.60 5.08
N THR A 298 -19.92 10.94 5.76
CA THR A 298 -21.15 11.49 5.15
C THR A 298 -21.39 12.97 5.46
N SER A 299 -20.57 13.61 6.30
CA SER A 299 -20.73 15.03 6.67
C SER A 299 -20.07 15.99 5.68
N TYR A 300 -19.15 15.50 4.85
CA TYR A 300 -18.33 16.32 3.95
C TYR A 300 -18.34 15.84 2.49
N ARG A 301 -19.11 14.79 2.18
CA ARG A 301 -19.35 14.24 0.84
C ARG A 301 -20.64 13.41 0.84
N THR A 302 -21.25 13.24 -0.33
CA THR A 302 -22.53 12.52 -0.45
C THR A 302 -22.32 11.01 -0.60
N ARG A 303 -23.35 10.23 -0.26
CA ARG A 303 -23.32 8.77 -0.51
C ARG A 303 -23.34 8.49 -2.01
N GLU A 304 -24.02 9.34 -2.77
CA GLU A 304 -24.14 9.27 -4.22
C GLU A 304 -22.78 9.44 -4.90
N GLU A 305 -21.93 10.35 -4.43
CA GLU A 305 -20.55 10.51 -4.92
C GLU A 305 -19.77 9.19 -4.77
N VAL A 306 -19.74 8.63 -3.56
CA VAL A 306 -19.04 7.37 -3.27
C VAL A 306 -19.57 6.22 -4.13
N GLN A 307 -20.90 6.09 -4.24
CA GLN A 307 -21.53 5.07 -5.07
C GLN A 307 -21.24 5.26 -6.57
N SER A 308 -21.21 6.50 -7.03
CA SER A 308 -20.89 6.84 -8.42
C SER A 308 -19.47 6.40 -8.77
N VAL A 309 -18.50 6.74 -7.92
CA VAL A 309 -17.11 6.30 -8.09
C VAL A 309 -17.03 4.78 -8.05
N ARG A 310 -17.67 4.12 -7.09
CA ARG A 310 -17.63 2.65 -6.98
C ARG A 310 -18.28 1.94 -8.18
N ARG A 311 -19.36 2.48 -8.75
CA ARG A 311 -20.00 1.88 -9.94
C ARG A 311 -19.22 2.13 -11.23
N GLY A 312 -18.63 3.31 -11.37
CA GLY A 312 -17.99 3.73 -12.62
C GLY A 312 -16.49 3.49 -12.68
N ARG A 313 -15.80 3.45 -11.53
CA ARG A 313 -14.33 3.48 -11.45
C ARG A 313 -13.73 2.48 -10.47
N ASP A 314 -14.43 1.45 -10.00
CA ASP A 314 -13.83 0.49 -9.07
C ASP A 314 -12.64 -0.25 -9.69
N PRO A 315 -11.46 -0.29 -9.04
CA PRO A 315 -10.24 -0.79 -9.66
C PRO A 315 -10.30 -2.29 -9.95
N ILE A 316 -11.03 -3.06 -9.13
CA ILE A 316 -11.19 -4.51 -9.35
C ILE A 316 -12.13 -4.73 -10.54
N SER A 317 -13.31 -4.10 -10.52
CA SER A 317 -14.29 -4.29 -11.59
C SER A 317 -13.77 -3.80 -12.95
N LEU A 318 -13.06 -2.67 -12.99
CA LEU A 318 -12.42 -2.16 -14.20
C LEU A 318 -11.36 -3.12 -14.72
N PHE A 319 -10.46 -3.59 -13.85
CA PHE A 319 -9.38 -4.47 -14.27
C PHE A 319 -9.91 -5.83 -14.71
N GLN A 320 -10.81 -6.46 -13.93
CA GLN A 320 -11.48 -7.71 -14.28
C GLN A 320 -12.12 -7.64 -15.67
N LYS A 321 -12.91 -6.58 -15.93
CA LYS A 321 -13.55 -6.39 -17.23
C LYS A 321 -12.52 -6.40 -18.36
N ARG A 322 -11.45 -5.60 -18.22
CA ARG A 322 -10.39 -5.49 -19.24
C ARG A 322 -9.71 -6.83 -19.51
N VAL A 323 -9.34 -7.58 -18.47
CA VAL A 323 -8.62 -8.85 -18.64
C VAL A 323 -9.52 -9.97 -19.16
N THR A 324 -10.81 -9.97 -18.84
CA THR A 324 -11.78 -10.93 -19.40
C THR A 324 -12.12 -10.61 -20.85
N GLU A 325 -12.34 -9.34 -21.21
CA GLU A 325 -12.58 -8.90 -22.59
C GLU A 325 -11.38 -9.17 -23.50
N ALA A 326 -10.15 -9.06 -22.96
CA ALA A 326 -8.93 -9.44 -23.64
C ALA A 326 -8.67 -10.96 -23.64
N HIS A 327 -9.61 -11.75 -23.09
CA HIS A 327 -9.51 -13.19 -22.92
C HIS A 327 -8.27 -13.65 -22.17
N LEU A 328 -7.67 -12.85 -21.30
CA LEU A 328 -6.55 -13.27 -20.44
C LEU A 328 -7.00 -14.14 -19.27
N CYS A 329 -8.25 -14.04 -18.84
CA CYS A 329 -8.89 -14.97 -17.92
C CYS A 329 -10.38 -15.13 -18.27
N THR A 330 -10.98 -16.21 -17.77
CA THR A 330 -12.42 -16.46 -17.91
C THR A 330 -13.20 -16.03 -16.68
N GLU A 331 -14.52 -15.84 -16.83
CA GLU A 331 -15.41 -15.55 -15.69
C GLU A 331 -15.39 -16.67 -14.64
N GLU A 332 -15.21 -17.93 -15.06
CA GLU A 332 -15.06 -19.08 -14.18
C GLU A 332 -13.77 -19.00 -13.34
N GLU A 333 -12.66 -18.58 -13.94
CA GLU A 333 -11.40 -18.36 -13.24
C GLU A 333 -11.50 -17.24 -12.21
N VAL A 334 -12.18 -16.14 -12.57
CA VAL A 334 -12.41 -15.04 -11.64
C VAL A 334 -13.27 -15.49 -10.46
N LYS A 335 -14.39 -16.17 -10.71
CA LYS A 335 -15.26 -16.69 -9.63
C LYS A 335 -14.53 -17.67 -8.70
N ALA A 336 -13.70 -18.54 -9.27
CA ALA A 336 -12.87 -19.45 -8.48
C ALA A 336 -11.87 -18.69 -7.59
N MET A 337 -11.24 -17.65 -8.13
CA MET A 337 -10.33 -16.77 -7.40
C MET A 337 -11.04 -16.02 -6.27
N GLU A 338 -12.19 -15.39 -6.53
CA GLU A 338 -12.98 -14.71 -5.50
C GLU A 338 -13.40 -15.64 -4.36
N LYS A 339 -13.87 -16.84 -4.69
CA LYS A 339 -14.25 -17.86 -3.70
C LYS A 339 -13.05 -18.23 -2.83
N LYS A 340 -11.91 -18.50 -3.45
CA LYS A 340 -10.69 -18.90 -2.75
C LYS A 340 -10.15 -17.79 -1.86
N VAL A 341 -10.07 -16.55 -2.37
CA VAL A 341 -9.65 -15.39 -1.58
C VAL A 341 -10.54 -15.20 -0.36
N ARG A 342 -11.86 -15.37 -0.52
CA ARG A 342 -12.80 -15.32 0.61
C ARG A 342 -12.48 -16.40 1.64
N GLU A 343 -12.35 -17.67 1.22
CA GLU A 343 -12.06 -18.79 2.12
C GLU A 343 -10.73 -18.61 2.86
N GLU A 344 -9.68 -18.16 2.17
CA GLU A 344 -8.36 -17.91 2.77
C GLU A 344 -8.39 -16.78 3.79
N VAL A 345 -9.01 -15.63 3.46
CA VAL A 345 -9.07 -14.50 4.38
C VAL A 345 -9.98 -14.78 5.57
N ASP A 346 -11.09 -15.51 5.38
CA ASP A 346 -11.99 -15.88 6.48
C ASP A 346 -11.29 -16.81 7.46
N LYS A 347 -10.55 -17.80 6.94
CA LYS A 347 -9.70 -18.67 7.76
C LYS A 347 -8.62 -17.89 8.51
N ASP A 348 -7.92 -16.98 7.83
CA ASP A 348 -6.89 -16.13 8.45
C ASP A 348 -7.48 -15.25 9.56
N ALA A 349 -8.70 -14.75 9.38
CA ALA A 349 -9.40 -13.95 10.38
C ALA A 349 -9.79 -14.78 11.61
N GLU A 350 -10.40 -15.95 11.42
CA GLU A 350 -10.73 -16.88 12.49
C GLU A 350 -9.49 -17.27 13.30
N GLN A 351 -8.41 -17.63 12.60
CA GLN A 351 -7.14 -17.96 13.23
C GLN A 351 -6.58 -16.77 14.03
N SER A 352 -6.55 -15.58 13.43
CA SER A 352 -6.05 -14.38 14.10
C SER A 352 -6.80 -14.06 15.39
N LEU A 353 -8.11 -14.31 15.46
CA LEU A 353 -8.90 -14.08 16.67
C LEU A 353 -8.61 -15.11 17.76
N SER A 354 -8.30 -16.35 17.36
CA SER A 354 -7.93 -17.44 18.27
C SER A 354 -6.51 -17.33 18.82
N ASP A 355 -5.66 -16.51 18.20
CA ASP A 355 -4.27 -16.34 18.62
C ASP A 355 -4.16 -15.73 20.03
N PRO A 356 -3.07 -16.02 20.76
CA PRO A 356 -2.87 -15.49 22.09
C PRO A 356 -2.60 -13.98 22.06
N GLU A 357 -3.08 -13.29 23.09
CA GLU A 357 -2.64 -11.93 23.39
C GLU A 357 -1.14 -11.93 23.76
N PRO A 358 -0.43 -10.80 23.57
CA PRO A 358 0.94 -10.65 24.08
C PRO A 358 0.96 -10.83 25.60
N ALA A 359 1.96 -11.58 26.10
CA ALA A 359 2.16 -11.71 27.53
C ALA A 359 2.45 -10.34 28.15
N LEU A 360 2.02 -10.12 29.40
CA LEU A 360 2.15 -8.80 30.06
C LEU A 360 3.61 -8.34 30.13
N GLU A 361 4.54 -9.27 30.32
CA GLU A 361 5.99 -9.01 30.38
C GLU A 361 6.52 -8.40 29.08
N SER A 362 5.84 -8.64 27.96
CA SER A 362 6.23 -8.13 26.65
C SER A 362 6.13 -6.60 26.53
N VAL A 363 5.45 -5.93 27.48
CA VAL A 363 5.38 -4.46 27.55
C VAL A 363 6.76 -3.81 27.69
N TYR A 364 7.72 -4.54 28.25
CA TYR A 364 9.08 -4.05 28.45
C TYR A 364 10.02 -4.41 27.29
N GLU A 365 9.60 -5.24 26.34
CA GLU A 365 10.46 -5.73 25.27
C GLU A 365 10.61 -4.69 24.13
N HIS A 366 11.76 -4.73 23.46
CA HIS A 366 12.08 -3.95 22.26
C HIS A 366 12.12 -2.42 22.45
N VAL A 367 12.36 -1.92 23.68
CA VAL A 367 12.60 -0.50 23.95
C VAL A 367 13.91 -0.02 23.31
N TYR A 368 14.96 -0.83 23.39
CA TYR A 368 16.24 -0.61 22.73
C TYR A 368 16.69 -1.89 22.03
N GLN A 369 17.39 -1.74 20.89
CA GLN A 369 18.03 -2.86 20.19
C GLN A 369 19.26 -3.39 20.94
N HIS A 370 19.96 -2.51 21.66
CA HIS A 370 21.13 -2.86 22.48
C HIS A 370 20.86 -2.41 23.92
N LEU A 371 20.69 -3.38 24.82
CA LEU A 371 20.42 -3.12 26.24
C LEU A 371 21.73 -3.00 27.01
N LEU A 372 21.83 -1.97 27.86
CA LEU A 372 22.92 -1.88 28.83
C LEU A 372 22.74 -2.97 29.91
N PRO A 373 23.85 -3.53 30.45
CA PRO A 373 23.77 -4.45 31.57
C PRO A 373 22.98 -3.87 32.74
N GLY A 374 22.00 -4.62 33.24
CA GLY A 374 21.16 -4.19 34.37
C GLY A 374 20.09 -3.14 34.02
N PHE A 375 19.91 -2.79 32.75
CA PHE A 375 18.83 -1.88 32.33
C PHE A 375 17.46 -2.45 32.70
N LYS A 376 16.62 -1.62 33.31
CA LYS A 376 15.28 -1.97 33.78
C LYS A 376 14.31 -0.87 33.38
N VAL A 377 13.07 -1.25 33.10
CA VAL A 377 11.99 -0.31 32.81
C VAL A 377 11.05 -0.30 34.00
N ARG A 378 10.74 0.89 34.52
CA ARG A 378 9.83 1.06 35.65
C ARG A 378 8.39 0.80 35.21
N GLY A 379 7.64 0.06 36.01
CA GLY A 379 6.20 -0.16 35.85
C GLY A 379 5.36 1.02 36.37
N CYS A 380 4.12 0.76 36.79
CA CYS A 380 3.18 1.78 37.25
C CYS A 380 3.46 2.33 38.66
N ASP A 381 4.37 1.72 39.42
CA ASP A 381 4.72 2.13 40.79
C ASP A 381 6.25 2.18 41.00
N LEU A 382 6.70 2.44 42.24
CA LEU A 382 8.14 2.56 42.58
C LEU A 382 8.87 1.22 42.69
N TYR A 383 8.13 0.11 42.79
CA TYR A 383 8.62 -1.21 43.17
C TYR A 383 8.51 -2.23 42.01
N THR A 384 7.68 -1.96 41.02
CA THR A 384 7.51 -2.78 39.83
C THR A 384 8.55 -2.41 38.77
N TRP A 385 9.39 -3.37 38.39
CA TRP A 385 10.43 -3.21 37.39
C TRP A 385 10.43 -4.39 36.41
N GLY A 386 10.36 -4.09 35.13
CA GLY A 386 10.51 -5.06 34.05
C GLY A 386 11.95 -5.16 33.57
N ALA A 387 12.41 -6.38 33.28
CA ALA A 387 13.66 -6.63 32.57
C ALA A 387 13.35 -6.69 31.06
N PRO A 388 13.71 -5.64 30.29
CA PRO A 388 13.46 -5.61 28.86
C PRO A 388 14.26 -6.71 28.14
N LYS A 389 13.72 -7.20 27.04
CA LYS A 389 14.40 -8.12 26.10
C LYS A 389 14.38 -7.53 24.69
N VAL A 390 15.35 -7.92 23.88
CA VAL A 390 15.52 -7.48 22.48
C VAL A 390 14.78 -8.39 21.53
#